data_AF-A0A388JZL1-F1
#
_entry.id   AF-A0A388JZL1-F1
#
_cell.length_a   1.000
_cell.length_b   1.000
_cell.length_c   1.000
_cell.angle_alpha   90.00
_cell.angle_beta   90.00
_cell.angle_gamma   90.00
#
_symmetry.space_group_name_H-M   'P 1'
#
loop_
_entity.id
_entity.type
_entity.pdbx_description
1 polymer ?
#
loop_
_entity_poly.entity_id
_entity_poly.type
_entity_poly.pdbx_seq_one_letter_code
_entity_poly.pdbx_strand_id
1 'polypeptide(L)'
;MKIVSVETEDARDKITEMAVMSGNRAVARYDATIVMSRGTMLTSARSQDDSAILDHRPRQILGATEAKASKFEEVNKHLDVKVALRVGELREDVREDVRLEIRDVINELCRTVARGKQKVIPLSGSDQESGASGSDTEEISERTRKLCITEKRKQGPEPVFEGSPPMEQPPKRMPRRVTKPAKLTECLTRAKAKRQENMPAPKKTPPSIRKRSDAARLGMVKRLKFEKKIMKDLKGLDALVLQNICRDEGIPYGGKFESIFDIAAHRAQLAYGPESDEAESTELDDVSADVVEVTIESTEG
;
A
#
# COMPACT_ATOMS: atom_id res chain seq x y z
N MET A 1 -47.20 -37.30 14.37
CA MET A 1 -45.89 -37.59 14.99
C MET A 1 -45.32 -36.27 15.50
N LYS A 2 -45.18 -36.14 16.82
CA LYS A 2 -44.59 -34.97 17.49
C LYS A 2 -43.10 -35.23 17.63
N ILE A 3 -42.25 -34.32 17.12
CA ILE A 3 -40.81 -34.37 17.37
C ILE A 3 -40.45 -33.22 18.31
N VAL A 4 -39.76 -33.64 19.36
CA VAL A 4 -39.40 -32.99 20.62
C VAL A 4 -38.43 -31.83 20.40
N SER A 5 -38.73 -30.68 21.00
CA SER A 5 -37.79 -29.58 21.22
C SER A 5 -36.82 -29.98 22.33
N VAL A 6 -35.53 -30.06 22.02
CA VAL A 6 -34.48 -30.39 23.00
C VAL A 6 -33.90 -29.09 23.57
N GLU A 7 -33.89 -29.06 24.90
CA GLU A 7 -33.46 -28.01 25.79
C GLU A 7 -31.96 -27.67 25.64
N THR A 8 -31.63 -26.37 25.62
CA THR A 8 -30.28 -25.86 25.80
C THR A 8 -30.32 -24.66 26.76
N GLU A 9 -30.59 -24.92 28.04
CA GLU A 9 -30.56 -23.87 29.10
C GLU A 9 -29.50 -24.11 30.19
N ASP A 10 -28.65 -25.14 30.09
CA ASP A 10 -27.82 -25.58 31.23
C ASP A 10 -26.32 -25.18 31.19
N ALA A 11 -25.99 -23.99 30.64
CA ALA A 11 -24.59 -23.55 30.52
C ALA A 11 -24.27 -22.15 31.06
N ARG A 12 -25.25 -21.41 31.60
CA ARG A 12 -25.02 -20.03 32.09
C ARG A 12 -24.69 -19.92 33.58
N ASP A 13 -24.97 -20.95 34.39
CA ASP A 13 -24.81 -20.85 35.84
C ASP A 13 -23.40 -21.17 36.37
N LYS A 14 -22.49 -21.71 35.55
CA LYS A 14 -21.12 -22.04 36.00
C LYS A 14 -20.10 -20.89 35.91
N ILE A 15 -20.41 -19.79 35.23
CA ILE A 15 -19.45 -18.68 35.08
C ILE A 15 -19.53 -17.71 36.28
N THR A 16 -20.68 -17.63 36.95
CA THR A 16 -20.87 -16.69 38.07
C THR A 16 -20.20 -17.17 39.36
N GLU A 17 -19.96 -18.48 39.53
CA GLU A 17 -19.41 -19.02 40.78
C GLU A 17 -17.88 -18.87 40.91
N MET A 18 -17.13 -18.75 39.79
CA MET A 18 -15.67 -18.51 39.86
C MET A 18 -15.28 -17.07 40.23
N ALA A 19 -16.21 -16.11 40.14
CA ALA A 19 -15.94 -14.71 40.48
C ALA A 19 -15.98 -14.42 42.00
N VAL A 20 -16.44 -15.37 42.82
CA VAL A 20 -16.57 -15.19 44.28
C VAL A 20 -15.27 -15.55 45.04
N MET A 21 -14.29 -16.19 44.38
CA MET A 21 -13.02 -16.56 45.02
C MET A 21 -11.87 -15.56 44.80
N SER A 22 -11.99 -14.59 43.89
CA SER A 22 -11.00 -13.51 43.76
C SER A 22 -11.43 -12.31 44.60
N GLY A 23 -10.98 -12.27 45.84
CA GLY A 23 -11.23 -11.18 46.79
C GLY A 23 -10.69 -9.82 46.35
N ASN A 24 -11.38 -9.16 45.43
CA ASN A 24 -11.19 -7.74 45.11
C ASN A 24 -12.38 -6.95 45.66
N ARG A 25 -12.27 -6.66 46.96
CA ARG A 25 -13.14 -5.77 47.70
C ARG A 25 -12.66 -4.33 47.46
N ALA A 26 -13.08 -3.71 46.35
CA ALA A 26 -12.95 -2.27 46.16
C ALA A 26 -14.29 -1.71 45.66
N VAL A 27 -14.99 -1.12 46.61
CA VAL A 27 -16.29 -0.49 46.51
C VAL A 27 -16.11 0.87 45.84
N ALA A 28 -16.77 1.11 44.71
CA ALA A 28 -17.10 2.46 44.28
C ALA A 28 -18.51 2.42 43.69
N ARG A 29 -19.47 2.62 44.59
CA ARG A 29 -20.84 3.02 44.29
C ARG A 29 -20.76 4.41 43.68
N TYR A 30 -21.28 4.59 42.47
CA TYR A 30 -21.86 5.87 42.10
C TYR A 30 -23.29 5.60 41.66
N ASP A 31 -24.18 6.19 42.46
CA ASP A 31 -25.62 6.05 42.40
C ASP A 31 -26.21 6.63 41.12
N ALA A 32 -27.35 6.05 40.81
CA ALA A 32 -28.29 6.43 39.78
C ALA A 32 -28.87 7.84 40.00
N THR A 33 -29.64 8.25 38.99
CA THR A 33 -30.68 9.29 39.01
C THR A 33 -30.21 10.74 39.05
N ILE A 34 -30.49 11.47 37.96
CA ILE A 34 -31.22 12.75 38.02
C ILE A 34 -31.91 13.04 36.67
N VAL A 35 -33.24 12.94 36.75
CA VAL A 35 -34.28 13.85 36.22
C VAL A 35 -34.38 14.08 34.70
N MET A 36 -35.40 13.42 34.13
CA MET A 36 -36.18 13.99 33.04
C MET A 36 -36.90 15.25 33.53
N SER A 37 -36.71 16.40 32.88
CA SER A 37 -37.64 17.53 32.94
C SER A 37 -37.91 18.07 31.55
N ARG A 38 -39.14 17.81 31.11
CA ARG A 38 -39.85 18.56 30.06
C ARG A 38 -40.01 20.00 30.52
N GLY A 39 -39.96 20.96 29.60
CA GLY A 39 -40.60 22.25 29.84
C GLY A 39 -40.13 23.40 28.96
N THR A 40 -41.11 23.92 28.21
CA THR A 40 -41.31 25.36 27.90
C THR A 40 -40.30 26.03 26.96
N MET A 41 -40.69 26.30 25.71
CA MET A 41 -41.50 27.45 25.24
C MET A 41 -40.69 28.75 25.17
N LEU A 42 -40.65 29.32 23.96
CA LEU A 42 -40.55 30.74 23.62
C LEU A 42 -39.52 31.60 24.38
N THR A 43 -38.55 32.15 23.64
CA THR A 43 -38.44 33.61 23.52
C THR A 43 -37.89 34.02 22.16
N SER A 44 -38.67 34.90 21.54
CA SER A 44 -38.36 35.72 20.38
C SER A 44 -37.40 36.87 20.75
N ALA A 45 -36.72 37.37 19.72
CA ALA A 45 -36.25 38.75 19.55
C ALA A 45 -34.98 39.24 20.29
N ARG A 46 -34.24 40.04 19.50
CA ARG A 46 -33.14 40.99 19.82
C ARG A 46 -31.73 40.40 19.93
N SER A 47 -30.95 40.55 18.86
CA SER A 47 -29.95 41.63 18.80
C SER A 47 -29.21 41.59 17.46
N GLN A 48 -29.64 42.43 16.52
CA GLN A 48 -28.73 43.01 15.53
C GLN A 48 -28.16 44.24 16.23
N ASP A 49 -26.84 44.31 16.41
CA ASP A 49 -26.01 45.51 16.65
C ASP A 49 -24.81 45.21 17.56
N ASP A 50 -23.95 44.24 17.19
CA ASP A 50 -22.62 44.04 17.81
C ASP A 50 -21.55 43.66 16.76
N SER A 51 -21.64 44.21 15.54
CA SER A 51 -20.78 43.83 14.40
C SER A 51 -19.59 44.75 14.14
N ALA A 52 -18.99 45.41 15.14
CA ALA A 52 -17.93 46.40 14.87
C ALA A 52 -16.73 46.45 15.83
N ILE A 53 -16.53 45.48 16.73
CA ILE A 53 -15.37 45.49 17.63
C ILE A 53 -14.80 44.07 17.82
N LEU A 54 -14.20 43.48 16.78
CA LEU A 54 -13.34 42.30 16.96
C LEU A 54 -12.37 42.04 15.78
N ASP A 55 -11.90 43.09 15.10
CA ASP A 55 -11.09 42.92 13.87
C ASP A 55 -9.57 43.16 14.06
N HIS A 56 -9.06 42.97 15.29
CA HIS A 56 -7.62 43.07 15.58
C HIS A 56 -7.15 42.00 16.59
N ARG A 57 -7.13 40.73 16.17
CA ARG A 57 -6.26 39.66 16.72
C ARG A 57 -6.11 38.50 15.70
N PRO A 58 -5.00 37.74 15.75
CA PRO A 58 -3.90 37.86 14.81
C PRO A 58 -4.02 36.94 13.58
N ARG A 59 -3.67 37.45 12.40
CA ARG A 59 -3.53 36.74 11.12
C ARG A 59 -2.45 35.64 11.10
N GLN A 60 -2.01 35.11 12.24
CA GLN A 60 -0.89 34.17 12.33
C GLN A 60 -1.29 32.69 12.39
N ILE A 61 -2.58 32.36 12.63
CA ILE A 61 -3.01 30.95 12.79
C ILE A 61 -3.43 30.28 11.47
N LEU A 62 -3.84 31.05 10.45
CA LEU A 62 -4.24 30.50 9.14
C LEU A 62 -3.07 30.09 8.22
N GLY A 63 -1.85 30.60 8.45
CA GLY A 63 -0.68 30.24 7.64
C GLY A 63 -0.07 28.87 7.97
N ALA A 64 -0.35 28.32 9.15
CA ALA A 64 0.25 27.07 9.61
C ALA A 64 -0.37 25.81 8.96
N THR A 65 -1.61 25.88 8.47
CA THR A 65 -2.27 24.76 7.79
C THR A 65 -1.81 24.59 6.35
N GLU A 66 -1.49 25.69 5.65
CA GLU A 66 -1.03 25.66 4.26
C GLU A 66 0.41 25.11 4.15
N ALA A 67 1.28 25.42 5.12
CA ALA A 67 2.64 24.88 5.17
C ALA A 67 2.68 23.35 5.37
N LYS A 68 1.67 22.77 6.04
CA LYS A 68 1.57 21.30 6.22
C LYS A 68 1.13 20.60 4.95
N ALA A 69 0.22 21.19 4.17
CA ALA A 69 -0.22 20.65 2.89
C ALA A 69 0.94 20.62 1.87
N SER A 70 1.76 21.67 1.81
CA SER A 70 2.90 21.73 0.90
C SER A 70 3.95 20.64 1.17
N LYS A 71 4.26 20.35 2.44
CA LYS A 71 5.20 19.28 2.81
C LYS A 71 4.69 17.88 2.42
N PHE A 72 3.39 17.65 2.53
CA PHE A 72 2.80 16.37 2.14
C PHE A 72 2.88 16.15 0.62
N GLU A 73 2.70 17.21 -0.18
CA GLU A 73 2.84 17.15 -1.63
C GLU A 73 4.26 16.78 -2.06
N GLU A 74 5.29 17.34 -1.41
CA GLU A 74 6.70 17.02 -1.68
C GLU A 74 7.02 15.55 -1.34
N VAL A 75 6.57 15.07 -0.19
CA VAL A 75 6.72 13.65 0.20
C VAL A 75 6.00 12.73 -0.78
N ASN A 76 4.81 13.12 -1.24
CA ASN A 76 4.06 12.33 -2.22
C ASN A 76 4.80 12.27 -3.57
N LYS A 77 5.35 13.38 -4.06
CA LYS A 77 6.19 13.40 -5.28
C LYS A 77 7.41 12.49 -5.15
N HIS A 78 8.10 12.52 -4.01
CA HIS A 78 9.25 11.64 -3.77
C HIS A 78 8.85 10.16 -3.73
N LEU A 79 7.68 9.84 -3.15
CA LEU A 79 7.14 8.48 -3.14
C LEU A 79 6.81 8.00 -4.56
N ASP A 80 6.14 8.82 -5.37
CA ASP A 80 5.78 8.51 -6.74
C ASP A 80 7.01 8.22 -7.60
N VAL A 81 8.07 9.04 -7.49
CA VAL A 81 9.35 8.81 -8.17
C VAL A 81 9.97 7.48 -7.74
N LYS A 82 9.99 7.18 -6.44
CA LYS A 82 10.57 5.93 -5.91
C LYS A 82 9.79 4.70 -6.39
N VAL A 83 8.46 4.78 -6.45
CA VAL A 83 7.60 3.71 -6.98
C VAL A 83 7.85 3.53 -8.48
N ALA A 84 7.93 4.62 -9.25
CA ALA A 84 8.21 4.57 -10.68
C ALA A 84 9.56 3.89 -10.98
N LEU A 85 10.61 4.22 -10.21
CA LEU A 85 11.93 3.57 -10.34
C LEU A 85 11.87 2.07 -10.07
N ARG A 86 11.23 1.66 -8.96
CA ARG A 86 11.10 0.23 -8.58
C ARG A 86 10.29 -0.58 -9.58
N VAL A 87 9.20 0.01 -10.12
CA VAL A 87 8.40 -0.63 -11.17
C VAL A 87 9.18 -0.70 -12.48
N GLY A 88 10.02 0.30 -12.77
CA GLY A 88 10.92 0.30 -13.92
C GLY A 88 11.94 -0.84 -13.88
N GLU A 89 12.62 -1.02 -12.74
CA GLU A 89 13.56 -2.12 -12.49
C GLU A 89 12.89 -3.49 -12.67
N LEU A 90 11.76 -3.72 -11.98
CA LEU A 90 11.01 -4.98 -12.09
C LEU A 90 10.58 -5.30 -13.52
N ARG A 91 10.19 -4.28 -14.30
CA ARG A 91 9.81 -4.46 -15.70
C ARG A 91 10.98 -4.85 -16.59
N GLU A 92 12.21 -4.40 -16.29
CA GLU A 92 13.40 -4.82 -17.04
C GLU A 92 13.81 -6.24 -16.66
N ASP A 93 13.76 -6.59 -15.37
CA ASP A 93 14.05 -7.95 -14.90
C ASP A 93 13.14 -8.98 -15.57
N VAL A 94 11.82 -8.74 -15.57
CA VAL A 94 10.85 -9.62 -16.25
C VAL A 94 11.11 -9.70 -17.76
N ARG A 95 11.51 -8.60 -18.40
CA ARG A 95 11.87 -8.61 -19.83
C ARG A 95 13.11 -9.47 -20.08
N GLU A 96 14.09 -9.42 -19.21
CA GLU A 96 15.32 -10.20 -19.38
C GLU A 96 15.11 -11.68 -19.08
N ASP A 97 14.32 -12.02 -18.07
CA ASP A 97 13.92 -13.40 -17.77
C ASP A 97 13.23 -14.05 -18.97
N VAL A 98 12.25 -13.38 -19.57
CA VAL A 98 11.57 -13.88 -20.78
C VAL A 98 12.52 -14.02 -21.97
N ARG A 99 13.46 -13.08 -22.14
CA ARG A 99 14.50 -13.17 -23.19
C ARG A 99 15.46 -14.34 -22.96
N LEU A 100 15.78 -14.66 -21.72
CA LEU A 100 16.62 -15.80 -21.36
C LEU A 100 15.89 -17.11 -21.63
N GLU A 101 14.64 -17.23 -21.21
CA GLU A 101 13.81 -18.41 -21.43
C GLU A 101 13.64 -18.72 -22.93
N ILE A 102 13.33 -17.71 -23.75
CA ILE A 102 13.25 -17.85 -25.21
C ILE A 102 14.59 -18.34 -25.78
N ARG A 103 15.71 -17.78 -25.32
CA ARG A 103 17.05 -18.21 -25.76
C ARG A 103 17.33 -19.66 -25.38
N ASP A 104 16.94 -20.08 -24.18
CA ASP A 104 17.15 -21.45 -23.71
C ASP A 104 16.31 -22.46 -24.51
N VAL A 105 15.04 -22.14 -24.79
CA VAL A 105 14.18 -22.99 -25.64
C VAL A 105 14.74 -23.11 -27.05
N ILE A 106 15.20 -22.01 -27.66
CA ILE A 106 15.84 -22.04 -28.98
C ILE A 106 17.12 -22.89 -28.95
N ASN A 107 17.94 -22.72 -27.91
CA ASN A 107 19.18 -23.49 -27.76
C ASN A 107 18.89 -25.00 -27.61
N GLU A 108 17.85 -25.37 -26.88
CA GLU A 108 17.43 -26.76 -26.72
C GLU A 108 16.90 -27.35 -28.04
N LEU A 109 16.06 -26.60 -28.76
CA LEU A 109 15.59 -27.00 -30.09
C LEU A 109 16.75 -27.19 -31.08
N CYS A 110 17.74 -26.29 -31.07
CA CYS A 110 18.93 -26.43 -31.90
C CYS A 110 19.74 -27.70 -31.56
N ARG A 111 19.83 -28.08 -30.27
CA ARG A 111 20.51 -29.32 -29.84
C ARG A 111 19.76 -30.56 -30.32
N THR A 112 18.45 -30.60 -30.19
CA THR A 112 17.64 -31.75 -30.62
C THR A 112 17.71 -31.94 -32.14
N VAL A 113 17.60 -30.86 -32.91
CA VAL A 113 17.77 -30.88 -34.37
C VAL A 113 19.17 -31.33 -34.78
N ALA A 114 20.22 -30.90 -34.08
CA ALA A 114 21.59 -31.31 -34.37
C ALA A 114 21.83 -32.82 -34.14
N ARG A 115 21.10 -33.45 -33.22
CA ARG A 115 21.18 -34.91 -32.97
C ARG A 115 20.32 -35.75 -33.91
N GLY A 116 19.32 -35.16 -34.57
CA GLY A 116 18.36 -35.85 -35.44
C GLY A 116 18.86 -36.30 -36.82
N LYS A 117 20.12 -36.03 -37.18
CA LYS A 117 20.73 -36.55 -38.43
C LYS A 117 21.42 -37.91 -38.26
N GLN A 118 21.03 -38.70 -37.27
CA GLN A 118 21.42 -40.10 -37.25
C GLN A 118 20.57 -40.84 -38.28
N LYS A 119 21.25 -41.40 -39.29
CA LYS A 119 20.69 -42.20 -40.38
C LYS A 119 19.85 -43.34 -39.78
N VAL A 120 18.55 -43.12 -39.65
CA VAL A 120 17.58 -44.15 -39.26
C VAL A 120 17.70 -45.25 -40.30
N ILE A 121 18.34 -46.36 -39.93
CA ILE A 121 18.29 -47.59 -40.69
C ILE A 121 16.82 -48.02 -40.68
N PRO A 122 16.17 -48.20 -41.84
CA PRO A 122 14.77 -48.59 -41.88
C PRO A 122 14.65 -50.01 -41.32
N LEU A 123 14.22 -50.14 -40.07
CA LEU A 123 13.90 -51.43 -39.48
C LEU A 123 12.48 -51.80 -39.95
N SER A 124 12.44 -52.65 -40.96
CA SER A 124 11.22 -53.27 -41.47
C SER A 124 10.68 -54.27 -40.44
N GLY A 125 9.39 -54.16 -40.13
CA GLY A 125 8.60 -55.22 -39.51
C GLY A 125 8.21 -54.97 -38.05
N SER A 126 6.98 -54.48 -37.85
CA SER A 126 6.03 -55.09 -36.90
C SER A 126 4.72 -54.32 -36.98
N ASP A 127 3.72 -54.95 -37.58
CA ASP A 127 2.33 -54.53 -37.55
C ASP A 127 1.85 -54.50 -36.09
N GLN A 128 1.63 -53.31 -35.55
CA GLN A 128 0.86 -53.15 -34.32
C GLN A 128 -0.08 -51.96 -34.49
N GLU A 129 -1.32 -52.31 -34.79
CA GLU A 129 -2.47 -51.43 -34.84
C GLU A 129 -2.68 -50.81 -33.46
N SER A 130 -2.29 -49.54 -33.31
CA SER A 130 -2.73 -48.71 -32.20
C SER A 130 -3.22 -47.39 -32.76
N GLY A 131 -4.51 -47.39 -33.11
CA GLY A 131 -5.25 -46.22 -33.57
C GLY A 131 -5.33 -45.17 -32.46
N ALA A 132 -4.46 -44.17 -32.54
CA ALA A 132 -4.57 -42.95 -31.74
C ALA A 132 -4.20 -41.74 -32.61
N SER A 133 -5.18 -41.28 -33.37
CA SER A 133 -5.49 -39.86 -33.59
C SER A 133 -4.31 -38.93 -33.93
N GLY A 134 -3.67 -39.17 -35.08
CA GLY A 134 -2.64 -38.28 -35.65
C GLY A 134 -3.03 -37.64 -36.99
N SER A 135 -4.32 -37.61 -37.35
CA SER A 135 -4.78 -37.31 -38.73
C SER A 135 -5.07 -35.84 -39.03
N ASP A 136 -5.30 -35.00 -38.01
CA ASP A 136 -5.87 -33.66 -38.29
C ASP A 136 -4.82 -32.65 -38.78
N THR A 137 -3.56 -32.78 -38.36
CA THR A 137 -2.49 -31.84 -38.78
C THR A 137 -2.03 -32.06 -40.21
N GLU A 138 -2.07 -33.30 -40.70
CA GLU A 138 -1.68 -33.64 -42.07
C GLU A 138 -2.74 -33.21 -43.08
N GLU A 139 -4.03 -33.33 -42.72
CA GLU A 139 -5.14 -32.85 -43.53
C GLU A 139 -5.12 -31.32 -43.73
N ILE A 140 -4.80 -30.56 -42.68
CA ILE A 140 -4.68 -29.09 -42.78
C ILE A 140 -3.48 -28.70 -43.66
N SER A 141 -2.38 -29.44 -43.58
CA SER A 141 -1.18 -29.26 -44.41
C SER A 141 -1.50 -29.48 -45.90
N GLU A 142 -2.19 -30.57 -46.24
CA GLU A 142 -2.61 -30.85 -47.61
C GLU A 142 -3.61 -29.83 -48.15
N ARG A 143 -4.60 -29.44 -47.34
CA ARG A 143 -5.57 -28.39 -47.72
C ARG A 143 -4.87 -27.05 -47.96
N THR A 144 -3.91 -26.67 -47.11
CA THR A 144 -3.13 -25.43 -47.27
C THR A 144 -2.25 -25.48 -48.52
N ARG A 145 -1.67 -26.64 -48.86
CA ARG A 145 -0.87 -26.81 -50.08
C ARG A 145 -1.71 -26.73 -51.36
N LYS A 146 -3.00 -27.05 -51.28
CA LYS A 146 -3.98 -26.81 -52.37
C LYS A 146 -4.46 -25.36 -52.45
N LEU A 147 -4.26 -24.54 -51.41
CA LEU A 147 -4.52 -23.08 -51.44
C LEU A 147 -3.36 -22.30 -52.08
N CYS A 148 -2.80 -22.81 -53.17
CA CYS A 148 -1.95 -22.03 -54.05
C CYS A 148 -2.80 -20.90 -54.65
N ILE A 149 -2.81 -19.74 -54.01
CA ILE A 149 -3.39 -18.51 -54.56
C ILE A 149 -2.47 -18.07 -55.70
N THR A 150 -2.66 -18.66 -56.88
CA THR A 150 -1.98 -18.29 -58.13
C THR A 150 -2.53 -16.97 -58.69
N GLU A 151 -3.69 -16.54 -58.20
CA GLU A 151 -4.35 -15.33 -58.63
C GLU A 151 -4.08 -14.19 -57.64
N LYS A 152 -3.05 -13.40 -57.91
CA LYS A 152 -2.95 -12.06 -57.32
C LYS A 152 -4.08 -11.23 -57.90
N ARG A 153 -5.15 -11.05 -57.11
CA ARG A 153 -6.22 -10.12 -57.45
C ARG A 153 -5.61 -8.77 -57.77
N LYS A 154 -5.88 -8.28 -58.98
CA LYS A 154 -5.62 -6.89 -59.35
C LYS A 154 -6.42 -6.05 -58.36
N GLN A 155 -5.73 -5.24 -57.58
CA GLN A 155 -6.36 -4.24 -56.73
C GLN A 155 -7.30 -3.42 -57.63
N GLY A 156 -8.61 -3.55 -57.36
CA GLY A 156 -9.62 -2.86 -58.15
C GLY A 156 -9.41 -1.34 -58.08
N PRO A 157 -9.97 -0.58 -59.03
CA PRO A 157 -9.94 0.87 -59.01
C PRO A 157 -10.35 1.37 -57.62
N GLU A 158 -9.47 2.16 -57.00
CA GLU A 158 -9.64 2.61 -55.62
C GLU A 158 -10.98 3.35 -55.48
N PRO A 159 -11.88 2.93 -54.58
CA PRO A 159 -13.18 3.57 -54.43
C PRO A 159 -12.97 5.01 -53.97
N VAL A 160 -13.33 5.96 -54.83
CA VAL A 160 -13.27 7.39 -54.55
C VAL A 160 -14.33 7.71 -53.49
N PHE A 161 -13.91 7.80 -52.23
CA PHE A 161 -14.76 8.28 -51.14
C PHE A 161 -14.80 9.82 -51.17
N GLU A 162 -15.79 10.40 -51.86
CA GLU A 162 -15.97 11.86 -51.99
C GLU A 162 -16.54 12.55 -50.72
N GLY A 163 -16.69 11.84 -49.60
CA GLY A 163 -17.40 12.37 -48.43
C GLY A 163 -16.77 12.07 -47.06
N SER A 164 -15.54 11.55 -47.01
CA SER A 164 -14.88 11.35 -45.71
C SER A 164 -14.27 12.67 -45.26
N PRO A 165 -14.69 13.26 -44.13
CA PRO A 165 -14.02 14.42 -43.58
C PRO A 165 -12.54 14.07 -43.41
N PRO A 166 -11.61 14.97 -43.78
CA PRO A 166 -10.19 14.72 -43.61
C PRO A 166 -9.97 14.39 -42.13
N MET A 167 -9.68 13.12 -41.83
CA MET A 167 -9.34 12.76 -40.47
C MET A 167 -8.18 13.67 -40.05
N GLU A 168 -8.40 14.43 -38.98
CA GLU A 168 -7.35 15.14 -38.26
C GLU A 168 -6.36 14.09 -37.75
N GLN A 169 -5.42 13.71 -38.61
CA GLN A 169 -4.33 12.85 -38.23
C GLN A 169 -3.50 13.65 -37.23
N PRO A 170 -3.30 13.13 -36.00
CA PRO A 170 -2.45 13.79 -35.04
C PRO A 170 -1.10 14.10 -35.69
N PRO A 171 -0.52 15.30 -35.47
CA PRO A 171 0.68 15.75 -36.15
C PRO A 171 1.71 14.63 -36.18
N LYS A 172 2.02 14.14 -37.39
CA LYS A 172 2.99 13.06 -37.63
C LYS A 172 4.25 13.39 -36.85
N ARG A 173 4.42 12.73 -35.70
CA ARG A 173 5.67 12.74 -34.95
C ARG A 173 6.69 12.06 -35.84
N MET A 174 7.38 12.85 -36.65
CA MET A 174 8.55 12.41 -37.36
C MET A 174 9.47 11.78 -36.32
N PRO A 175 9.87 10.50 -36.48
CA PRO A 175 10.96 9.94 -35.71
C PRO A 175 12.15 10.84 -36.01
N ARG A 176 12.52 11.69 -35.05
CA ARG A 176 13.77 12.45 -35.08
C ARG A 176 14.83 11.41 -35.38
N ARG A 177 15.42 11.49 -36.58
CA ARG A 177 16.57 10.67 -36.95
C ARG A 177 17.64 11.00 -35.92
N VAL A 178 17.78 10.12 -34.93
CA VAL A 178 18.91 10.15 -34.03
C VAL A 178 20.11 9.81 -34.91
N THR A 179 20.81 10.86 -35.28
CA THR A 179 22.17 10.79 -35.78
C THR A 179 22.94 9.84 -34.87
N LYS A 180 23.48 8.79 -35.50
CA LYS A 180 24.40 7.78 -34.98
C LYS A 180 25.07 8.24 -33.67
N PRO A 181 24.93 7.52 -32.55
CA PRO A 181 25.80 7.76 -31.42
C PRO A 181 27.24 7.55 -31.90
N ALA A 182 28.01 8.64 -31.87
CA ALA A 182 29.44 8.60 -32.07
C ALA A 182 30.01 7.57 -31.10
N LYS A 183 30.93 6.77 -31.60
CA LYS A 183 31.67 5.75 -30.87
C LYS A 183 32.35 6.39 -29.65
N LEU A 184 31.68 6.39 -28.51
CA LEU A 184 32.32 6.52 -27.20
C LEU A 184 32.43 5.11 -26.64
N THR A 185 33.50 4.46 -27.06
CA THR A 185 34.17 3.42 -26.32
C THR A 185 34.52 3.96 -24.93
N GLU A 186 33.72 3.65 -23.92
CA GLU A 186 34.22 3.64 -22.55
C GLU A 186 33.76 2.38 -21.83
N CYS A 187 34.63 1.39 -22.02
CA CYS A 187 34.86 0.19 -21.24
C CYS A 187 34.41 0.26 -19.76
N LEU A 188 33.14 -0.03 -19.46
CA LEU A 188 32.73 -0.42 -18.12
C LEU A 188 33.13 -1.88 -17.90
N THR A 189 34.37 -2.04 -17.48
CA THR A 189 34.95 -3.30 -17.03
C THR A 189 34.12 -3.88 -15.90
N ARG A 190 33.56 -5.06 -16.17
CA ARG A 190 33.00 -6.00 -15.20
C ARG A 190 34.11 -6.43 -14.25
N ALA A 191 34.32 -5.68 -13.16
CA ALA A 191 35.21 -6.09 -12.09
C ALA A 191 34.56 -7.22 -11.28
N LYS A 192 34.92 -8.47 -11.62
CA LYS A 192 34.85 -9.58 -10.69
C LYS A 192 35.93 -9.39 -9.63
N ALA A 193 35.55 -8.99 -8.41
CA ALA A 193 36.44 -9.06 -7.27
C ALA A 193 36.20 -10.38 -6.52
N LYS A 194 37.18 -11.28 -6.66
CA LYS A 194 37.42 -12.43 -5.79
C LYS A 194 37.79 -11.94 -4.38
N ARG A 195 37.45 -12.77 -3.38
CA ARG A 195 38.08 -12.95 -2.05
C ARG A 195 39.16 -11.92 -1.65
N GLN A 196 38.89 -11.17 -0.58
CA GLN A 196 39.90 -10.90 0.44
C GLN A 196 39.28 -11.10 1.84
N GLU A 197 39.66 -12.24 2.40
CA GLU A 197 39.84 -12.48 3.83
C GLU A 197 40.84 -11.45 4.37
N ASN A 198 40.64 -10.99 5.61
CA ASN A 198 41.48 -10.04 6.37
C ASN A 198 41.21 -8.54 6.19
N MET A 199 40.11 -8.06 6.80
CA MET A 199 40.06 -6.67 7.31
C MET A 199 40.37 -6.67 8.82
N PRO A 200 41.34 -5.86 9.30
CA PRO A 200 41.67 -5.71 10.70
C PRO A 200 40.56 -4.97 11.47
N ALA A 201 40.36 -5.45 12.71
CA ALA A 201 39.32 -5.04 13.65
C ALA A 201 39.13 -3.52 13.81
N PRO A 202 37.89 -3.01 13.84
CA PRO A 202 37.62 -1.64 14.25
C PRO A 202 37.95 -1.48 15.75
N LYS A 203 38.85 -0.53 16.03
CA LYS A 203 39.27 -0.13 17.38
C LYS A 203 38.06 0.30 18.21
N LYS A 204 38.06 -0.17 19.45
CA LYS A 204 37.07 0.03 20.51
C LYS A 204 36.82 1.52 20.77
N THR A 205 35.72 2.05 20.26
CA THR A 205 35.01 3.18 20.89
C THR A 205 33.98 2.60 21.86
N PRO A 206 33.98 2.99 23.15
CA PRO A 206 33.06 2.43 24.13
C PRO A 206 31.61 2.84 23.80
N PRO A 207 30.67 1.88 23.64
CA PRO A 207 29.25 2.17 23.46
C PRO A 207 28.62 2.42 24.84
N SER A 208 29.03 3.50 25.47
CA SER A 208 28.43 4.00 26.71
C SER A 208 27.63 5.25 26.36
N ILE A 209 26.35 5.28 26.75
CA ILE A 209 25.43 6.43 26.62
C ILE A 209 24.79 6.57 25.24
N ARG A 210 23.62 5.92 25.08
CA ARG A 210 22.45 6.22 24.19
C ARG A 210 21.75 4.92 23.73
N LYS A 211 21.41 4.01 24.65
CA LYS A 211 20.77 2.71 24.35
C LYS A 211 19.34 2.56 24.89
N ARG A 212 18.59 3.65 25.10
CA ARG A 212 17.19 3.57 25.53
C ARG A 212 16.15 4.09 24.53
N SER A 213 16.53 4.76 23.43
CA SER A 213 15.56 5.29 22.44
C SER A 213 15.08 4.28 21.40
N ASP A 214 15.84 3.22 21.12
CA ASP A 214 15.58 2.38 19.95
C ASP A 214 14.56 1.26 20.24
N ALA A 215 14.40 0.86 21.50
CA ALA A 215 13.39 -0.14 21.88
C ALA A 215 11.96 0.44 21.73
N ALA A 216 11.76 1.69 22.14
CA ALA A 216 10.48 2.39 21.98
C ALA A 216 10.16 2.66 20.50
N ARG A 217 11.13 3.14 19.72
CA ARG A 217 10.96 3.38 18.28
C ARG A 217 10.71 2.10 17.48
N LEU A 218 11.36 0.99 17.85
CA LEU A 218 11.12 -0.30 17.19
C LEU A 218 9.73 -0.86 17.53
N GLY A 219 9.20 -0.53 18.72
CA GLY A 219 7.83 -0.82 19.13
C GLY A 219 6.80 -0.13 18.23
N MET A 220 6.94 1.19 18.01
CA MET A 220 6.02 1.96 17.17
C MET A 220 5.87 1.40 15.75
N VAL A 221 7.00 1.02 15.11
CA VAL A 221 6.95 0.47 13.75
C VAL A 221 6.22 -0.88 13.71
N LYS A 222 6.39 -1.72 14.73
CA LYS A 222 5.67 -3.02 14.83
C LYS A 222 4.18 -2.81 15.11
N ARG A 223 3.86 -1.87 16.00
CA ARG A 223 2.48 -1.47 16.32
C ARG A 223 1.76 -0.96 15.08
N LEU A 224 2.36 -0.03 14.33
CA LEU A 224 1.76 0.51 13.11
C LEU A 224 1.50 -0.56 12.04
N LYS A 225 2.43 -1.52 11.89
CA LYS A 225 2.23 -2.67 10.99
C LYS A 225 1.08 -3.57 11.43
N PHE A 226 0.92 -3.75 12.74
CA PHE A 226 -0.15 -4.54 13.33
C PHE A 226 -1.51 -3.87 13.17
N GLU A 227 -1.62 -2.57 13.45
CA GLU A 227 -2.84 -1.77 13.21
C GLU A 227 -3.24 -1.84 11.74
N LYS A 228 -2.29 -1.62 10.81
CA LYS A 228 -2.56 -1.71 9.36
C LYS A 228 -3.06 -3.09 8.94
N LYS A 229 -2.57 -4.16 9.58
CA LYS A 229 -3.06 -5.53 9.35
C LYS A 229 -4.51 -5.65 9.82
N ILE A 230 -4.82 -5.24 11.04
CA ILE A 230 -6.18 -5.28 11.59
C ILE A 230 -7.14 -4.48 10.72
N MET A 231 -6.77 -3.25 10.33
CA MET A 231 -7.59 -2.42 9.46
C MET A 231 -7.92 -3.11 8.14
N LYS A 232 -6.96 -3.83 7.54
CA LYS A 232 -7.17 -4.56 6.29
C LYS A 232 -8.18 -5.70 6.48
N ASP A 233 -8.08 -6.43 7.58
CA ASP A 233 -8.96 -7.55 7.90
C ASP A 233 -10.39 -7.06 8.22
N LEU A 234 -10.52 -5.92 8.91
CA LEU A 234 -11.82 -5.33 9.27
C LEU A 234 -12.52 -4.60 8.11
N LYS A 235 -11.77 -4.06 7.13
CA LYS A 235 -12.33 -3.27 6.03
C LYS A 235 -13.38 -4.02 5.18
N GLY A 236 -13.25 -5.34 5.08
CA GLY A 236 -14.17 -6.21 4.35
C GLY A 236 -15.41 -6.64 5.14
N LEU A 237 -15.47 -6.35 6.44
CA LEU A 237 -16.58 -6.76 7.29
C LEU A 237 -17.79 -5.84 7.11
N ASP A 238 -18.96 -6.41 7.36
CA ASP A 238 -20.22 -5.67 7.35
C ASP A 238 -20.40 -4.87 8.65
N ALA A 239 -21.25 -3.84 8.60
CA ALA A 239 -21.51 -2.94 9.72
C ALA A 239 -22.02 -3.70 10.96
N LEU A 240 -22.88 -4.71 10.78
CA LEU A 240 -23.41 -5.53 11.88
C LEU A 240 -22.32 -6.34 12.58
N VAL A 241 -21.36 -6.89 11.81
CA VAL A 241 -20.24 -7.65 12.37
C VAL A 241 -19.32 -6.72 13.15
N LEU A 242 -19.03 -5.54 12.61
CA LEU A 242 -18.24 -4.52 13.31
C LEU A 242 -18.92 -4.05 14.60
N GLN A 243 -20.24 -3.84 14.58
CA GLN A 243 -21.00 -3.46 15.77
C GLN A 243 -20.94 -4.54 16.87
N ASN A 244 -20.98 -5.82 16.49
CA ASN A 244 -20.81 -6.92 17.44
C ASN A 244 -19.40 -6.92 18.04
N ILE A 245 -18.35 -6.75 17.20
CA ILE A 245 -16.97 -6.65 17.69
C ILE A 245 -16.81 -5.46 18.64
N CYS A 246 -17.37 -4.29 18.30
CA CYS A 246 -17.39 -3.12 19.18
C CYS A 246 -18.06 -3.43 20.53
N ARG A 247 -19.19 -4.14 20.54
CA ARG A 247 -19.88 -4.53 21.77
C ARG A 247 -19.04 -5.50 22.61
N ASP A 248 -18.40 -6.47 21.98
CA ASP A 248 -17.56 -7.47 22.64
C ASP A 248 -16.29 -6.84 23.24
N GLU A 249 -15.73 -5.82 22.58
CA GLU A 249 -14.54 -5.08 23.03
C GLU A 249 -14.89 -3.86 23.92
N GLY A 250 -16.16 -3.55 24.14
CA GLY A 250 -16.60 -2.42 24.97
C GLY A 250 -16.38 -1.03 24.34
N ILE A 251 -16.28 -0.96 23.01
CA ILE A 251 -16.03 0.26 22.23
C ILE A 251 -17.37 0.81 21.70
N PRO A 252 -17.66 2.12 21.83
CA PRO A 252 -18.87 2.71 21.25
C PRO A 252 -18.82 2.69 19.71
N TYR A 253 -19.89 2.22 19.07
CA TYR A 253 -19.96 2.16 17.60
C TYR A 253 -20.29 3.54 17.01
N GLY A 254 -19.27 4.26 16.52
CA GLY A 254 -19.39 5.62 15.94
C GLY A 254 -19.66 5.67 14.44
N GLY A 255 -19.76 4.52 13.77
CA GLY A 255 -19.80 4.43 12.30
C GLY A 255 -18.83 3.37 11.78
N LYS A 256 -18.95 3.01 10.49
CA LYS A 256 -18.17 1.90 9.92
C LYS A 256 -16.67 2.20 9.92
N PHE A 257 -16.26 3.43 9.62
CA PHE A 257 -14.85 3.77 9.51
C PHE A 257 -14.24 4.03 10.90
N GLU A 258 -14.94 4.81 11.72
CA GLU A 258 -14.56 5.16 13.09
C GLU A 258 -14.32 3.89 13.92
N SER A 259 -15.26 2.95 13.88
CA SER A 259 -15.15 1.68 14.60
C SER A 259 -13.94 0.84 14.18
N ILE A 260 -13.53 0.89 12.90
CA ILE A 260 -12.33 0.17 12.44
C ILE A 260 -11.08 0.77 13.07
N PHE A 261 -10.98 2.10 13.16
CA PHE A 261 -9.86 2.77 13.79
C PHE A 261 -9.83 2.48 15.29
N ASP A 262 -10.98 2.58 15.96
CA ASP A 262 -11.07 2.36 17.41
C ASP A 262 -10.73 0.91 17.79
N ILE A 263 -11.24 -0.09 17.05
CA ILE A 263 -10.89 -1.51 17.26
C ILE A 263 -9.40 -1.74 17.01
N ALA A 264 -8.83 -1.16 15.94
CA ALA A 264 -7.42 -1.33 15.63
C ALA A 264 -6.52 -0.75 16.72
N ALA A 265 -6.84 0.45 17.21
CA ALA A 265 -6.13 1.11 18.30
C ALA A 265 -6.25 0.31 19.60
N HIS A 266 -7.46 -0.11 19.97
CA HIS A 266 -7.72 -0.90 21.17
C HIS A 266 -6.93 -2.22 21.17
N ARG A 267 -7.00 -3.00 20.08
CA ARG A 267 -6.22 -4.25 19.95
C ARG A 267 -4.71 -4.01 19.94
N ALA A 268 -4.25 -2.91 19.36
CA ALA A 268 -2.84 -2.54 19.36
C ALA A 268 -2.35 -2.20 20.78
N GLN A 269 -3.14 -1.47 21.56
CA GLN A 269 -2.88 -1.20 22.98
C GLN A 269 -2.85 -2.50 23.81
N LEU A 270 -3.76 -3.44 23.56
CA LEU A 270 -3.74 -4.75 24.24
C LEU A 270 -2.51 -5.58 23.90
N ALA A 271 -2.04 -5.54 22.64
CA ALA A 271 -0.91 -6.35 22.17
C ALA A 271 0.47 -5.76 22.53
N TYR A 272 0.60 -4.44 22.50
CA TYR A 272 1.89 -3.74 22.69
C TYR A 272 1.96 -2.94 24.01
N GLY A 273 0.88 -2.93 24.79
CA GLY A 273 0.73 -2.10 25.98
C GLY A 273 0.21 -0.70 25.65
N PRO A 274 -0.33 0.02 26.65
CA PRO A 274 -0.61 1.44 26.49
C PRO A 274 0.71 2.13 26.16
N GLU A 275 0.71 2.89 25.08
CA GLU A 275 1.79 3.84 24.84
C GLU A 275 1.71 4.82 26.00
N SER A 276 2.71 4.76 26.87
CA SER A 276 2.89 5.75 27.91
C SER A 276 3.25 7.06 27.21
N ASP A 277 2.25 7.76 26.69
CA ASP A 277 2.36 9.08 26.06
C ASP A 277 2.89 10.14 27.06
N GLU A 278 3.09 9.77 28.34
CA GLU A 278 3.68 10.61 29.39
C GLU A 278 5.17 10.98 29.19
N ALA A 279 5.85 10.55 28.13
CA ALA A 279 7.28 10.88 27.91
C ALA A 279 7.55 11.91 26.80
N GLU A 280 6.53 12.51 26.18
CA GLU A 280 6.69 13.59 25.18
C GLU A 280 6.00 14.90 25.61
N SER A 281 6.02 15.17 26.92
CA SER A 281 6.03 16.54 27.43
C SER A 281 7.48 16.95 27.71
N THR A 282 8.32 17.01 26.68
CA THR A 282 9.53 17.84 26.79
C THR A 282 9.07 19.28 26.82
N GLU A 283 8.90 19.78 28.04
CA GLU A 283 9.13 21.17 28.40
C GLU A 283 10.34 21.68 27.60
N LEU A 284 10.07 22.48 26.57
CA LEU A 284 11.04 23.44 26.07
C LEU A 284 11.02 24.61 27.06
N ASP A 285 11.52 24.35 28.26
CA ASP A 285 11.93 25.41 29.16
C ASP A 285 13.24 26.01 28.64
N ASP A 286 13.22 27.34 28.62
CA ASP A 286 14.36 28.25 28.69
C ASP A 286 15.18 28.48 27.40
N VAL A 287 14.60 29.26 26.47
CA VAL A 287 15.40 30.28 25.77
C VAL A 287 15.04 31.63 26.36
N SER A 288 15.73 31.96 27.46
CA SER A 288 16.03 33.30 27.97
C SER A 288 15.91 34.39 26.89
N ALA A 289 14.79 35.10 26.88
CA ALA A 289 14.67 36.38 26.22
C ALA A 289 15.41 37.41 27.08
N ASP A 290 16.61 37.77 26.65
CA ASP A 290 17.36 38.93 27.14
C ASP A 290 16.53 40.19 26.84
N VAL A 291 15.76 40.63 27.84
CA VAL A 291 15.06 41.91 27.85
C VAL A 291 16.12 42.98 28.07
N VAL A 292 16.63 43.53 26.97
CA VAL A 292 17.38 44.79 27.01
C VAL A 292 16.38 45.92 27.24
N GLU A 293 16.24 46.32 28.49
CA GLU A 293 15.53 47.50 28.96
C GLU A 293 16.23 48.77 28.43
N VAL A 294 15.81 49.24 27.25
CA VAL A 294 16.22 50.56 26.74
C VAL A 294 15.37 51.62 27.45
N THR A 295 15.93 52.16 28.52
CA THR A 295 15.46 53.39 29.17
C THR A 295 15.76 54.56 28.23
N ILE A 296 14.73 55.17 27.65
CA ILE A 296 14.86 56.47 26.97
C ILE A 296 14.37 57.53 27.94
N GLU A 297 15.33 58.23 28.53
CA GLU A 297 15.14 59.40 29.38
C GLU A 297 14.79 60.59 28.48
N SER A 298 13.52 61.01 28.49
CA SER A 298 13.09 62.28 27.90
C SER A 298 13.61 63.42 28.77
N THR A 299 14.64 64.12 28.30
CA THR A 299 15.06 65.41 28.87
C THR A 299 14.41 66.52 28.04
N GLU A 300 13.47 67.24 28.65
CA GLU A 300 12.92 68.50 28.14
C GLU A 300 13.97 69.61 28.25
N GLY A 301 14.06 70.43 27.20
CA GLY A 301 14.86 71.65 27.11
C GLY A 301 14.62 72.35 25.78
#